data_AF-W7SS02-F1
#
_entry.id   AF-W7SS02-F1
#
_cell.length_a   1.000
_cell.length_b   1.000
_cell.length_c   1.000
_cell.angle_alpha   90.00
_cell.angle_beta   90.00
_cell.angle_gamma   90.00
#
_symmetry.space_group_name_H-M   'P 1'
#
loop_
_entity.id
_entity.type
_entity.pdbx_description
1 polymer ?
#
loop_
_entity_poly.entity_id
_entity_poly.type
_entity_poly.pdbx_seq_one_letter_code
_entity_poly.pdbx_strand_id
1 'polypeptide(L)'
;MSTALVRLYPPAIRERWGSAIAEEVGRAGPRSWLNSAIGAGRLWLHPGDWPETTEGETSRVVATALVAVSVVLTLWLRAAGVGSLSATVDRPASSAWLVPILAGFALATPLPRRSGLGRLVTIVIRTLAAPALSFGFLCLLANLGAFDHPAGVTRVLFVGCYWATLFFGGIRICVLVARAGRVVVMPSAHRLHIALLLVATGLAFAAAQSLALALRTSFDLGSVMLICALATSAAALLVTGLDLRRRRP
;
A
#
# COMPACT_ATOMS: atom_id res chain seq x y z
N MET A 1 -15.06 16.22 -14.27
CA MET A 1 -15.38 15.47 -13.04
C MET A 1 -15.64 13.99 -13.34
N SER A 2 -16.43 13.66 -14.38
CA SER A 2 -16.59 12.29 -14.92
C SER A 2 -15.26 11.58 -15.20
N THR A 3 -14.29 12.28 -15.80
CA THR A 3 -12.93 11.77 -16.03
C THR A 3 -12.15 11.42 -14.77
N ALA A 4 -12.41 12.08 -13.64
CA ALA A 4 -11.77 11.75 -12.36
C ALA A 4 -12.39 10.48 -11.75
N LEU A 5 -13.71 10.30 -11.86
CA LEU A 5 -14.40 9.10 -11.40
C LEU A 5 -14.00 7.86 -12.19
N VAL A 6 -13.85 7.98 -13.52
CA VAL A 6 -13.35 6.88 -14.37
C VAL A 6 -11.94 6.45 -13.98
N ARG A 7 -11.11 7.36 -13.44
CA ARG A 7 -9.76 7.02 -12.95
C ARG A 7 -9.77 6.15 -11.69
N LEU A 8 -10.86 6.12 -10.93
CA LEU A 8 -11.01 5.26 -9.75
C LEU A 8 -11.17 3.79 -10.13
N TYR A 9 -11.66 3.50 -11.33
CA TYR A 9 -11.84 2.12 -11.78
C TYR A 9 -10.49 1.44 -12.06
N PRO A 10 -10.41 0.10 -11.86
CA PRO A 10 -9.23 -0.68 -12.21
C PRO A 10 -8.79 -0.45 -13.66
N PRO A 11 -7.47 -0.51 -13.97
CA PRO A 11 -6.95 -0.21 -15.32
C PRO A 11 -7.65 -0.98 -16.44
N ALA A 12 -7.84 -2.30 -16.30
CA ALA A 12 -8.49 -3.14 -17.30
C ALA A 12 -9.96 -2.74 -17.57
N ILE A 13 -10.69 -2.34 -16.53
CA ILE A 13 -12.07 -1.83 -16.65
C ILE A 13 -12.08 -0.49 -17.38
N ARG A 14 -11.14 0.39 -17.04
CA ARG A 14 -11.03 1.72 -17.66
C ARG A 14 -10.66 1.63 -19.14
N GLU A 15 -9.77 0.73 -19.51
CA GLU A 15 -9.35 0.56 -20.90
C GLU A 15 -10.48 -0.01 -21.76
N ARG A 16 -11.25 -0.97 -21.23
CA ARG A 16 -12.34 -1.61 -21.98
C ARG A 16 -13.64 -0.80 -21.99
N TRP A 17 -13.99 -0.17 -20.88
CA TRP A 17 -15.32 0.45 -20.67
C TRP A 17 -15.28 1.91 -20.21
N GLY A 18 -14.10 2.52 -20.12
CA GLY A 18 -13.96 3.88 -19.55
C GLY A 18 -14.73 4.96 -20.29
N SER A 19 -14.88 4.86 -21.62
CA SER A 19 -15.67 5.81 -22.42
C SER A 19 -17.16 5.71 -22.10
N ALA A 20 -17.71 4.48 -22.08
CA ALA A 20 -19.10 4.23 -21.72
C ALA A 20 -19.42 4.66 -20.27
N ILE A 21 -18.52 4.37 -19.33
CA ILE A 21 -18.66 4.82 -17.93
C ILE A 21 -18.62 6.36 -17.84
N ALA A 22 -17.74 7.03 -18.60
CA ALA A 22 -17.66 8.49 -18.61
C ALA A 22 -18.95 9.14 -19.13
N GLU A 23 -19.55 8.54 -20.16
CA GLU A 23 -20.78 8.98 -20.79
C GLU A 23 -21.97 8.79 -19.84
N GLU A 24 -22.08 7.62 -19.22
CA GLU A 24 -23.14 7.30 -18.24
C GLU A 24 -23.07 8.20 -17.01
N VAL A 25 -21.88 8.38 -16.43
CA VAL A 25 -21.67 9.30 -15.29
C VAL A 25 -21.94 10.75 -15.69
N GLY A 26 -21.62 11.12 -16.93
CA GLY A 26 -21.93 12.44 -17.49
C GLY A 26 -23.44 12.68 -17.58
N ARG A 27 -24.21 11.67 -18.02
CA ARG A 27 -25.67 11.74 -18.15
C ARG A 27 -26.39 11.71 -16.80
N ALA A 28 -25.96 10.87 -15.87
CA ALA A 28 -26.63 10.68 -14.58
C ALA A 28 -26.37 11.83 -13.57
N GLY A 29 -25.38 12.68 -13.84
CA GLY A 29 -25.10 13.89 -13.07
C GLY A 29 -24.52 13.64 -11.67
N PRO A 30 -24.46 14.67 -10.79
CA PRO A 30 -23.72 14.62 -9.53
C PRO A 30 -24.21 13.59 -8.51
N ARG A 31 -25.52 13.27 -8.55
CA ARG A 31 -26.13 12.32 -7.61
C ARG A 31 -25.65 10.89 -7.81
N SER A 32 -25.18 10.53 -9.01
CA SER A 32 -24.67 9.18 -9.30
C SER A 32 -23.20 9.00 -8.90
N TRP A 33 -22.46 10.09 -8.62
CA TRP A 33 -21.01 10.03 -8.39
C TRP A 33 -20.62 9.14 -7.22
N LEU A 34 -21.36 9.19 -6.12
CA LEU A 34 -21.13 8.33 -4.96
C LEU A 34 -21.34 6.86 -5.33
N ASN A 35 -22.42 6.55 -6.06
CA ASN A 35 -22.70 5.20 -6.51
C ASN A 35 -21.61 4.68 -7.47
N SER A 36 -21.10 5.53 -8.37
CA SER A 36 -19.97 5.19 -9.24
C SER A 36 -18.68 4.95 -8.45
N ALA A 37 -18.39 5.76 -7.44
CA ALA A 37 -17.23 5.56 -6.58
C ALA A 37 -17.33 4.26 -5.77
N ILE A 38 -18.51 3.95 -5.22
CA ILE A 38 -18.80 2.67 -4.54
C ILE A 38 -18.65 1.51 -5.53
N GLY A 39 -19.15 1.64 -6.76
CA GLY A 39 -19.03 0.64 -7.82
C GLY A 39 -17.56 0.37 -8.18
N ALA A 40 -16.76 1.42 -8.33
CA ALA A 40 -15.32 1.30 -8.53
C ALA A 40 -14.64 0.57 -7.36
N GLY A 41 -15.00 0.91 -6.13
CA GLY A 41 -14.51 0.24 -4.92
C GLY A 41 -14.86 -1.25 -4.88
N ARG A 42 -16.10 -1.61 -5.23
CA ARG A 42 -16.53 -3.03 -5.33
C ARG A 42 -15.71 -3.79 -6.36
N LEU A 43 -15.44 -3.21 -7.52
CA LEU A 43 -14.59 -3.83 -8.53
C LEU A 43 -13.16 -4.02 -8.03
N TRP A 44 -12.61 -3.07 -7.25
CA TRP A 44 -11.29 -3.25 -6.63
C TRP A 44 -11.22 -4.43 -5.66
N LEU A 45 -12.32 -4.75 -4.97
CA LEU A 45 -12.43 -5.88 -4.05
C LEU A 45 -12.66 -7.22 -4.77
N HIS A 46 -13.06 -7.20 -6.05
CA HIS A 46 -13.35 -8.39 -6.85
C HIS A 46 -12.48 -8.43 -8.12
N PRO A 47 -11.15 -8.59 -7.99
CA PRO A 47 -10.25 -8.69 -9.14
C PRO A 47 -10.60 -9.85 -10.10
N GLY A 48 -11.33 -10.85 -9.61
CA GLY A 48 -11.89 -11.98 -10.34
C GLY A 48 -12.91 -11.59 -11.41
N ASP A 49 -13.49 -10.39 -11.34
CA ASP A 49 -14.46 -9.89 -12.32
C ASP A 49 -13.80 -9.08 -13.45
N TRP A 50 -12.49 -8.82 -13.38
CA TRP A 50 -11.83 -7.92 -14.32
C TRP A 50 -11.60 -8.59 -15.68
N PRO A 51 -11.81 -7.91 -16.82
CA PRO A 51 -11.46 -8.48 -18.10
C PRO A 51 -9.95 -8.70 -18.16
N GLU A 52 -9.51 -9.93 -18.41
CA GLU A 52 -8.10 -10.20 -18.66
C GLU A 52 -7.80 -9.95 -20.14
N THR A 53 -7.16 -8.82 -20.42
CA THR A 53 -6.67 -8.45 -21.75
C THR A 53 -5.29 -9.05 -22.04
N THR A 54 -4.51 -9.35 -21.01
CA THR A 54 -3.20 -10.00 -21.13
C THR A 54 -2.98 -10.92 -19.92
N GLU A 55 -2.36 -12.08 -20.13
CA GLU A 55 -2.03 -13.01 -19.05
C GLU A 55 -1.23 -12.34 -17.93
N GLY A 56 -1.67 -12.50 -16.68
CA GLY A 56 -0.98 -11.98 -15.51
C GLY A 56 -1.13 -10.48 -15.24
N GLU A 57 -1.94 -9.77 -16.04
CA GLU A 57 -2.23 -8.34 -15.84
C GLU A 57 -2.90 -8.08 -14.47
N THR A 58 -3.94 -8.86 -14.15
CA THR A 58 -4.66 -8.79 -12.86
C THR A 58 -3.69 -8.94 -11.69
N SER A 59 -2.86 -9.99 -11.71
CA SER A 59 -1.86 -10.26 -10.66
C SER A 59 -0.88 -9.10 -10.48
N ARG A 60 -0.45 -8.45 -11.58
CA ARG A 60 0.45 -7.30 -11.53
C ARG A 60 -0.19 -6.08 -10.88
N VAL A 61 -1.44 -5.78 -11.24
CA VAL A 61 -2.19 -4.66 -10.66
C VAL A 61 -2.44 -4.91 -9.18
N VAL A 62 -2.87 -6.10 -8.79
CA VAL A 62 -3.12 -6.46 -7.38
C VAL A 62 -1.82 -6.43 -6.57
N ALA A 63 -0.71 -6.94 -7.09
CA ALA A 63 0.59 -6.85 -6.40
C ALA A 63 1.06 -5.40 -6.23
N THR A 64 0.86 -4.55 -7.24
CA THR A 64 1.18 -3.11 -7.15
C THR A 64 0.28 -2.41 -6.13
N ALA A 65 -1.02 -2.73 -6.12
CA ALA A 65 -1.97 -2.18 -5.16
C ALA A 65 -1.64 -2.60 -3.73
N LEU A 66 -1.24 -3.86 -3.52
CA LEU A 66 -0.78 -4.35 -2.22
C LEU A 66 0.42 -3.52 -1.73
N VAL A 67 1.42 -3.27 -2.58
CA VAL A 67 2.57 -2.42 -2.24
C VAL A 67 2.13 -1.00 -1.90
N ALA A 68 1.22 -0.41 -2.67
CA ALA A 68 0.70 0.93 -2.42
C ALA A 68 -0.03 1.03 -1.07
N VAL A 69 -0.92 0.08 -0.77
CA VAL A 69 -1.62 -0.01 0.52
C VAL A 69 -0.61 -0.12 1.67
N SER A 70 0.45 -0.89 1.46
CA SER A 70 1.48 -1.13 2.47
C SER A 70 2.33 0.09 2.76
N VAL A 71 2.67 0.85 1.72
CA VAL A 71 3.33 2.16 1.85
C VAL A 71 2.44 3.10 2.65
N VAL A 72 1.16 3.25 2.26
CA VAL A 72 0.21 4.13 2.96
C VAL A 72 0.08 3.72 4.42
N LEU A 73 -0.08 2.43 4.69
CA LEU A 73 -0.19 1.91 6.05
C LEU A 73 1.06 2.18 6.87
N THR A 74 2.25 1.99 6.29
CA THR A 74 3.53 2.26 6.96
C THR A 74 3.67 3.74 7.31
N LEU A 75 3.34 4.63 6.36
CA LEU A 75 3.37 6.08 6.59
C LEU A 75 2.37 6.49 7.67
N TRP A 76 1.19 5.88 7.67
CA TRP A 76 0.15 6.21 8.63
C TRP A 76 0.47 5.69 10.04
N LEU A 77 0.97 4.46 10.16
CA LEU A 77 1.50 3.91 11.42
C LEU A 77 2.63 4.80 11.97
N ARG A 78 3.50 5.29 11.09
CA ARG A 78 4.56 6.23 11.46
C ARG A 78 3.99 7.58 11.92
N ALA A 79 2.94 8.08 11.29
CA ALA A 79 2.30 9.35 11.61
C ALA A 79 1.56 9.31 12.94
N ALA A 80 0.91 8.19 13.25
CA ALA A 80 0.20 7.97 14.50
C ALA A 80 1.13 7.86 15.73
N GLY A 81 2.45 8.03 15.55
CA GLY A 81 3.40 8.07 16.65
C GLY A 81 3.49 6.76 17.42
N VAL A 82 3.04 5.65 16.82
CA VAL A 82 2.95 4.33 17.46
C VAL A 82 4.35 3.71 17.55
N GLY A 83 5.21 4.30 18.37
CA GLY A 83 6.51 3.73 18.72
C GLY A 83 6.37 2.36 19.40
N SER A 84 5.18 2.05 19.96
CA SER A 84 4.84 0.76 20.55
C SER A 84 4.60 -0.37 19.53
N LEU A 85 4.38 -0.05 18.25
CA LEU A 85 4.37 -1.00 17.14
C LEU A 85 5.72 -1.01 16.39
N SER A 86 6.67 -0.17 16.78
CA SER A 86 8.05 -0.36 16.35
C SER A 86 8.55 -1.65 17.00
N ALA A 87 9.05 -2.57 16.18
CA ALA A 87 9.63 -3.81 16.66
C ALA A 87 10.87 -3.48 17.50
N THR A 88 10.69 -3.23 18.78
CA THR A 88 11.79 -3.20 19.74
C THR A 88 12.25 -4.64 19.92
N VAL A 89 13.52 -4.91 19.64
CA VAL A 89 14.17 -6.23 19.82
C VAL A 89 13.91 -6.79 21.22
N ASP A 90 13.72 -5.90 22.20
CA ASP A 90 13.47 -6.24 23.60
C ASP A 90 12.06 -6.76 23.91
N ARG A 91 11.10 -6.71 22.96
CA ARG A 91 9.72 -7.20 23.15
C ARG A 91 9.21 -7.99 21.92
N PRO A 92 9.63 -9.25 21.74
CA PRO A 92 9.28 -10.05 20.57
C PRO A 92 7.76 -10.28 20.40
N ALA A 93 6.98 -10.21 21.49
CA ALA A 93 5.52 -10.34 21.44
C ALA A 93 4.83 -9.15 20.74
N SER A 94 5.37 -7.93 20.84
CA SER A 94 4.78 -6.74 20.19
C SER A 94 5.10 -6.63 18.70
N SER A 95 6.03 -7.46 18.19
CA SER A 95 6.38 -7.54 16.76
C SER A 95 5.80 -8.78 16.06
N ALA A 96 5.08 -9.65 16.77
CA ALA A 96 4.58 -10.90 16.20
C ALA A 96 3.62 -10.70 15.00
N TRP A 97 2.90 -9.58 14.95
CA TRP A 97 2.03 -9.22 13.81
C TRP A 97 2.81 -8.88 12.53
N LEU A 98 4.10 -8.50 12.63
CA LEU A 98 4.94 -8.18 11.48
C LEU A 98 5.38 -9.43 10.71
N VAL A 99 5.55 -10.56 11.39
CA VAL A 99 5.99 -11.82 10.78
C VAL A 99 5.08 -12.23 9.61
N PRO A 100 3.74 -12.36 9.78
CA PRO A 100 2.87 -12.71 8.67
C PRO A 100 2.82 -11.61 7.59
N ILE A 101 2.94 -10.33 7.95
CA ILE A 101 3.00 -9.23 6.98
C ILE A 101 4.25 -9.35 6.09
N LEU A 102 5.43 -9.54 6.70
CA LEU A 102 6.70 -9.69 5.99
C LEU A 102 6.72 -10.95 5.14
N ALA A 103 6.20 -12.07 5.65
CA ALA A 103 6.05 -13.30 4.88
C ALA A 103 5.10 -13.09 3.68
N GLY A 104 3.99 -12.38 3.88
CA GLY A 104 3.08 -12.00 2.82
C GLY A 104 3.76 -11.16 1.75
N PHE A 105 4.56 -10.16 2.13
CA PHE A 105 5.35 -9.40 1.16
C PHE A 105 6.40 -10.23 0.43
N ALA A 106 7.11 -11.10 1.13
CA ALA A 106 8.07 -12.02 0.52
C ALA A 106 7.41 -12.98 -0.49
N LEU A 107 6.12 -13.29 -0.30
CA LEU A 107 5.33 -14.05 -1.27
C LEU A 107 4.76 -13.16 -2.39
N ALA A 108 4.44 -11.90 -2.13
CA ALA A 108 3.98 -10.97 -3.15
C ALA A 108 5.12 -10.47 -4.05
N THR A 109 6.39 -10.54 -3.60
CA THR A 109 7.52 -10.02 -4.37
C THR A 109 7.70 -10.79 -5.67
N PRO A 110 7.74 -10.07 -6.81
CA PRO A 110 7.93 -10.70 -8.11
C PRO A 110 9.39 -11.18 -8.19
N LEU A 111 9.60 -12.42 -8.62
CA LEU A 111 10.93 -13.04 -8.66
C LEU A 111 11.66 -12.67 -9.95
N PRO A 112 12.84 -12.05 -9.89
CA PRO A 112 13.61 -11.71 -11.09
C PRO A 112 14.04 -12.99 -11.83
N ARG A 113 13.90 -13.01 -13.15
CA ARG A 113 14.63 -13.95 -13.99
C ARG A 113 16.13 -13.70 -13.78
N ARG A 114 16.94 -14.75 -13.59
CA ARG A 114 18.39 -14.65 -13.34
C ARG A 114 19.11 -13.77 -14.38
N SER A 115 18.68 -13.79 -15.63
CA SER A 115 19.22 -12.99 -16.74
C SER A 115 18.88 -11.48 -16.68
N GLY A 116 17.97 -11.05 -15.80
CA GLY A 116 17.49 -9.66 -15.70
C GLY A 116 17.85 -8.94 -14.39
N LEU A 117 18.58 -9.60 -13.49
CA LEU A 117 18.93 -9.07 -12.16
C LEU A 117 19.70 -7.76 -12.24
N GLY A 118 20.76 -7.68 -13.07
CA GLY A 118 21.57 -6.47 -13.19
C GLY A 118 20.75 -5.26 -13.66
N ARG A 119 19.89 -5.45 -14.66
CA ARG A 119 19.00 -4.38 -15.16
C ARG A 119 17.99 -3.96 -14.09
N LEU A 120 17.43 -4.91 -13.34
CA LEU A 120 16.51 -4.61 -12.24
C LEU A 120 17.20 -3.81 -11.15
N VAL A 121 18.39 -4.23 -10.73
CA VAL A 121 19.23 -3.54 -9.74
C VAL A 121 19.53 -2.11 -10.19
N THR A 122 19.95 -1.90 -11.44
CA THR A 122 20.19 -0.55 -11.98
C THR A 122 18.94 0.32 -11.95
N ILE A 123 17.77 -0.23 -12.31
CA ILE A 123 16.51 0.51 -12.26
C ILE A 123 16.14 0.85 -10.81
N VAL A 124 16.29 -0.10 -9.88
CA VAL A 124 16.04 0.10 -8.44
C VAL A 124 16.95 1.19 -7.89
N ILE A 125 18.26 1.08 -8.10
CA ILE A 125 19.26 2.06 -7.67
C ILE A 125 18.92 3.43 -8.24
N ARG A 126 18.69 3.54 -9.56
CA ARG A 126 18.40 4.84 -10.19
C ARG A 126 17.10 5.46 -9.68
N THR A 127 16.12 4.65 -9.30
CA THR A 127 14.81 5.12 -8.85
C THR A 127 14.83 5.49 -7.36
N LEU A 128 15.60 4.76 -6.55
CA LEU A 128 15.64 4.91 -5.09
C LEU A 128 16.84 5.70 -4.57
N ALA A 129 17.88 5.94 -5.37
CA ALA A 129 19.06 6.69 -4.95
C ALA A 129 18.69 8.10 -4.47
N ALA A 130 17.85 8.82 -5.23
CA ALA A 130 17.41 10.16 -4.84
C ALA A 130 16.69 10.19 -3.47
N PRO A 131 15.60 9.43 -3.24
CA PRO A 131 14.95 9.43 -1.93
C PRO A 131 15.85 8.88 -0.81
N ALA A 132 16.71 7.89 -1.09
CA ALA A 132 17.64 7.35 -0.11
C ALA A 132 18.70 8.38 0.32
N LEU A 133 19.26 9.13 -0.63
CA LEU A 133 20.22 10.20 -0.34
C LEU A 133 19.55 11.36 0.40
N SER A 134 18.35 11.78 0.00
CA SER A 134 17.59 12.81 0.73
C SER A 134 17.29 12.39 2.15
N PHE A 135 16.85 11.15 2.36
CA PHE A 135 16.60 10.61 3.70
C PHE A 135 17.89 10.51 4.53
N GLY A 136 18.98 9.99 3.92
CA GLY A 136 20.29 9.92 4.56
C GLY A 136 20.82 11.29 4.96
N PHE A 137 20.65 12.30 4.11
CA PHE A 137 21.01 13.69 4.41
C PHE A 137 20.20 14.23 5.59
N LEU A 138 18.88 14.00 5.64
CA LEU A 138 18.05 14.39 6.78
C LEU A 138 18.48 13.68 8.08
N CYS A 139 18.81 12.40 8.02
CA CYS A 139 19.33 11.64 9.16
C CYS A 139 20.69 12.17 9.64
N LEU A 140 21.61 12.51 8.72
CA LEU A 140 22.88 13.12 9.06
C LEU A 140 22.68 14.48 9.72
N LEU A 141 21.82 15.33 9.16
CA LEU A 141 21.45 16.63 9.74
C LEU A 141 20.88 16.49 11.16
N ALA A 142 20.03 15.47 11.38
CA ALA A 142 19.46 15.18 12.69
C ALA A 142 20.51 14.69 13.71
N ASN A 143 21.46 13.85 13.29
CA ASN A 143 22.48 13.29 14.17
C ASN A 143 23.64 14.24 14.48
N LEU A 144 23.87 15.26 13.64
CA LEU A 144 24.94 16.24 13.83
C LEU A 144 24.62 17.32 14.88
N GLY A 145 23.47 17.26 15.55
CA GLY A 145 23.06 18.27 16.54
C GLY A 145 22.83 19.67 15.94
N ALA A 146 22.85 19.81 14.61
CA ALA A 146 22.68 21.07 13.90
C ALA A 146 21.33 21.77 14.19
N PHE A 147 20.41 21.06 14.84
CA PHE A 147 19.10 21.53 15.25
C PHE A 147 18.77 21.14 16.69
N ASP A 148 19.70 21.26 17.62
CA ASP A 148 19.40 20.96 19.03
C ASP A 148 18.24 21.81 19.59
N HIS A 149 17.95 22.99 19.01
CA HIS A 149 16.77 23.82 19.30
C HIS A 149 16.19 24.49 18.03
N PRO A 150 15.48 23.77 17.15
CA PRO A 150 14.92 24.36 15.94
C PRO A 150 13.63 25.11 16.31
N ALA A 151 13.73 26.42 16.54
CA ALA A 151 12.57 27.26 16.81
C ALA A 151 11.76 27.54 15.52
N GLY A 152 10.43 27.40 15.62
CA GLY A 152 9.48 27.87 14.61
C GLY A 152 9.57 27.19 13.23
N VAL A 153 9.89 27.97 12.21
CA VAL A 153 9.77 27.62 10.79
C VAL A 153 10.69 26.45 10.39
N THR A 154 11.90 26.39 10.94
CA THR A 154 12.90 25.36 10.60
C THR A 154 12.41 23.95 10.96
N ARG A 155 11.73 23.80 12.11
CA ARG A 155 11.12 22.52 12.52
C ARG A 155 10.01 22.10 11.56
N VAL A 156 9.15 23.04 11.18
CA VAL A 156 8.05 22.77 10.23
C VAL A 156 8.61 22.37 8.87
N LEU A 157 9.63 23.08 8.38
CA LEU A 157 10.29 22.77 7.12
C LEU A 157 10.93 21.38 7.16
N PHE A 158 11.66 21.05 8.24
CA PHE A 158 12.33 19.76 8.39
C PHE A 158 11.33 18.59 8.43
N VAL A 159 10.24 18.74 9.21
CA VAL A 159 9.15 17.75 9.25
C VAL A 159 8.46 17.64 7.88
N GLY A 160 8.24 18.76 7.19
CA GLY A 160 7.71 18.79 5.83
C GLY A 160 8.61 18.05 4.84
N CYS A 161 9.91 18.32 4.84
CA CYS A 161 10.90 17.65 4.00
C CYS A 161 10.99 16.15 4.30
N TYR A 162 10.90 15.75 5.56
CA TYR A 162 10.84 14.34 5.96
C TYR A 162 9.63 13.63 5.36
N TRP A 163 8.42 14.16 5.56
CA TRP A 163 7.19 13.58 5.02
C TRP A 163 7.15 13.61 3.50
N ALA A 164 7.62 14.69 2.87
CA ALA A 164 7.71 14.79 1.41
C ALA A 164 8.64 13.71 0.84
N THR A 165 9.79 13.46 1.49
CA THR A 165 10.75 12.43 1.09
C THR A 165 10.16 11.03 1.22
N LEU A 166 9.46 10.75 2.33
CA LEU A 166 8.77 9.48 2.54
C LEU A 166 7.66 9.24 1.51
N PHE A 167 6.83 10.25 1.25
CA PHE A 167 5.76 10.18 0.27
C PHE A 167 6.31 9.97 -1.15
N PHE A 168 7.36 10.73 -1.51
CA PHE A 168 8.04 10.59 -2.78
C PHE A 168 8.66 9.19 -2.95
N GLY A 169 9.34 8.69 -1.91
CA GLY A 169 9.87 7.32 -1.88
C GLY A 169 8.78 6.28 -2.07
N GLY A 170 7.65 6.42 -1.38
CA GLY A 170 6.47 5.58 -1.52
C GLY A 170 5.93 5.52 -2.95
N ILE A 171 5.72 6.69 -3.58
CA ILE A 171 5.30 6.77 -4.99
C ILE A 171 6.31 6.09 -5.90
N ARG A 172 7.62 6.34 -5.69
CA ARG A 172 8.69 5.76 -6.49
C ARG A 172 8.73 4.24 -6.40
N ILE A 173 8.49 3.67 -5.21
CA ILE A 173 8.36 2.22 -5.01
C ILE A 173 7.15 1.68 -5.78
N CYS A 174 5.99 2.34 -5.68
CA CYS A 174 4.79 1.91 -6.41
C CYS A 174 5.00 1.92 -7.93
N VAL A 175 5.59 3.00 -8.46
CA VAL A 175 5.94 3.12 -9.89
C VAL A 175 6.99 2.09 -10.30
N LEU A 176 7.97 1.82 -9.43
CA LEU A 176 9.00 0.82 -9.67
C LEU A 176 8.38 -0.57 -9.83
N VAL A 177 7.51 -0.99 -8.89
CA VAL A 177 6.81 -2.28 -8.95
C VAL A 177 5.93 -2.36 -10.20
N ALA A 178 5.17 -1.29 -10.47
CA ALA A 178 4.36 -1.20 -11.67
C ALA A 178 5.22 -1.40 -12.94
N ARG A 179 6.39 -0.76 -13.06
CA ARG A 179 7.27 -0.89 -14.24
C ARG A 179 8.03 -2.21 -14.30
N ALA A 180 8.53 -2.68 -13.15
CA ALA A 180 9.27 -3.94 -13.03
C ALA A 180 8.43 -5.12 -13.48
N GLY A 181 7.10 -5.04 -13.32
CA GLY A 181 6.23 -6.11 -13.74
C GLY A 181 6.19 -6.43 -15.25
N ARG A 182 6.85 -5.64 -16.10
CA ARG A 182 7.08 -6.01 -17.52
C ARG A 182 8.27 -6.95 -17.74
N VAL A 183 9.16 -7.08 -16.75
CA VAL A 183 10.46 -7.77 -16.87
C VAL A 183 10.59 -8.93 -15.87
N VAL A 184 9.69 -8.99 -14.89
CA VAL A 184 9.74 -9.91 -13.76
C VAL A 184 8.58 -10.90 -13.86
N VAL A 185 8.82 -12.16 -13.49
CA VAL A 185 7.76 -13.19 -13.45
C VAL A 185 6.77 -12.80 -12.36
N MET A 186 5.50 -12.62 -12.75
CA MET A 186 4.44 -12.28 -11.82
C MET A 186 4.19 -13.42 -10.84
N PRO A 187 3.84 -13.13 -9.56
CA PRO A 187 3.38 -14.15 -8.65
C PRO A 187 2.10 -14.80 -9.20
N SER A 188 2.01 -16.13 -9.06
CA SER A 188 0.78 -16.85 -9.40
C SER A 188 -0.39 -16.37 -8.54
N ALA A 189 -1.62 -16.48 -9.05
CA ALA A 189 -2.82 -16.11 -8.29
C ALA A 189 -2.88 -16.82 -6.92
N HIS A 190 -2.38 -18.06 -6.83
CA HIS A 190 -2.30 -18.79 -5.57
C HIS A 190 -1.27 -18.19 -4.59
N ARG A 191 -0.07 -17.85 -5.06
CA ARG A 191 0.96 -17.21 -4.22
C ARG A 191 0.48 -15.84 -3.73
N LEU A 192 -0.22 -15.10 -4.59
CA LEU A 192 -0.81 -13.81 -4.26
C LEU A 192 -1.98 -13.95 -3.27
N HIS A 193 -2.83 -14.97 -3.41
CA HIS A 193 -3.87 -15.30 -2.45
C HIS A 193 -3.29 -15.56 -1.06
N ILE A 194 -2.26 -16.42 -0.95
CA ILE A 194 -1.59 -16.69 0.33
C ILE A 194 -0.96 -15.41 0.88
N ALA A 195 -0.30 -14.61 0.03
CA ALA A 195 0.28 -13.34 0.43
C ALA A 195 -0.78 -12.40 1.03
N LEU A 196 -1.94 -12.25 0.38
CA LEU A 196 -3.03 -11.42 0.87
C LEU A 196 -3.61 -11.94 2.20
N LEU A 197 -3.79 -13.25 2.34
CA LEU A 197 -4.24 -13.85 3.60
C LEU A 197 -3.27 -13.60 4.75
N LEU A 198 -1.96 -13.74 4.50
CA LEU A 198 -0.92 -13.51 5.50
C LEU A 198 -0.88 -12.03 5.92
N VAL A 199 -0.88 -11.11 4.96
CA VAL A 199 -0.92 -9.68 5.27
C VAL A 199 -2.19 -9.35 6.05
N ALA A 200 -3.36 -9.82 5.61
CA ALA A 200 -4.61 -9.57 6.30
C ALA A 200 -4.63 -10.13 7.74
N THR A 201 -4.06 -11.32 7.94
CA THR A 201 -3.92 -11.94 9.27
C THR A 201 -3.05 -11.06 10.16
N GLY A 202 -1.91 -10.57 9.65
CA GLY A 202 -1.06 -9.66 10.40
C GLY A 202 -1.72 -8.34 10.74
N LEU A 203 -2.50 -7.76 9.82
CA LEU A 203 -3.29 -6.54 10.08
C LEU A 203 -4.39 -6.76 11.10
N ALA A 204 -5.10 -7.89 11.04
CA ALA A 204 -6.11 -8.26 12.03
C ALA A 204 -5.48 -8.42 13.42
N PHE A 205 -4.30 -9.05 13.49
CA PHE A 205 -3.57 -9.20 14.74
C PHE A 205 -3.08 -7.84 15.28
N ALA A 206 -2.58 -6.96 14.42
CA ALA A 206 -2.21 -5.59 14.80
C ALA A 206 -3.41 -4.78 15.32
N ALA A 207 -4.58 -4.91 14.68
CA ALA A 207 -5.83 -4.28 15.13
C ALA A 207 -6.27 -4.82 16.50
N ALA A 208 -6.22 -6.14 16.69
CA ALA A 208 -6.56 -6.77 17.96
C ALA A 208 -5.61 -6.37 19.09
N GLN A 209 -4.31 -6.31 18.84
CA GLN A 209 -3.32 -5.81 19.80
C GLN A 209 -3.57 -4.34 20.15
N SER A 210 -3.82 -3.50 19.15
CA SER A 210 -4.11 -2.08 19.34
C SER A 210 -5.38 -1.86 20.15
N LEU A 211 -6.43 -2.67 19.90
CA LEU A 211 -7.67 -2.66 20.67
C LEU A 211 -7.45 -3.12 22.11
N ALA A 212 -6.71 -4.22 22.32
CA ALA A 212 -6.38 -4.70 23.66
C ALA A 212 -5.55 -3.67 24.46
N LEU A 213 -4.66 -2.94 23.80
CA LEU A 213 -3.92 -1.84 24.40
C LEU A 213 -4.86 -0.68 24.76
N ALA A 214 -5.71 -0.27 23.82
CA ALA A 214 -6.68 0.82 24.01
C ALA A 214 -7.70 0.54 25.12
N LEU A 215 -8.06 -0.74 25.36
CA LEU A 215 -8.92 -1.14 26.48
C LEU A 215 -8.22 -1.03 27.85
N ARG A 216 -6.88 -1.07 27.88
CA ARG A 216 -6.07 -0.95 29.11
C ARG A 216 -5.64 0.49 29.38
N THR A 217 -5.66 1.35 28.37
CA THR A 217 -5.32 2.76 28.45
C THR A 217 -6.56 3.63 28.22
N SER A 218 -6.43 4.95 28.25
CA SER A 218 -7.51 5.85 27.82
C SER A 218 -7.74 5.73 26.30
N PHE A 219 -9.01 5.70 25.89
CA PHE A 219 -9.39 5.76 24.47
C PHE A 219 -9.08 7.15 23.90
N ASP A 220 -8.18 7.21 22.94
CA ASP A 220 -7.95 8.38 22.08
C ASP A 220 -8.57 8.16 20.70
N LEU A 221 -9.09 9.25 20.10
CA LEU A 221 -9.69 9.25 18.77
C LEU A 221 -8.70 8.72 17.71
N GLY A 222 -7.42 9.05 17.85
CA GLY A 222 -6.36 8.56 16.98
C GLY A 222 -6.22 7.04 17.00
N SER A 223 -6.35 6.44 18.18
CA SER A 223 -6.27 4.98 18.35
C SER A 223 -7.49 4.26 17.77
N VAL A 224 -8.68 4.84 17.93
CA VAL A 224 -9.91 4.30 17.31
C VAL A 224 -9.80 4.33 15.79
N MET A 225 -9.39 5.47 15.22
CA MET A 225 -9.17 5.57 13.78
C MET A 225 -8.17 4.54 13.29
N LEU A 226 -7.06 4.36 14.02
CA LEU A 226 -6.02 3.35 13.73
C LEU A 226 -6.59 1.93 13.68
N ILE A 227 -7.27 1.51 14.74
CA ILE A 227 -7.89 0.18 14.85
C ILE A 227 -8.88 -0.03 13.70
N CYS A 228 -9.74 0.95 13.43
CA CYS A 228 -10.71 0.88 12.35
C CYS A 228 -10.02 0.70 10.99
N ALA A 229 -9.02 1.51 10.64
CA ALA A 229 -8.44 1.36 9.31
C ALA A 229 -7.54 0.12 9.16
N LEU A 230 -6.92 -0.38 10.24
CA LEU A 230 -6.28 -1.70 10.23
C LEU A 230 -7.30 -2.81 9.97
N ALA A 231 -8.43 -2.79 10.68
CA ALA A 231 -9.50 -3.77 10.53
C ALA A 231 -10.16 -3.73 9.14
N THR A 232 -10.45 -2.53 8.60
CA THR A 232 -11.02 -2.40 7.26
C THR A 232 -10.01 -2.82 6.18
N SER A 233 -8.72 -2.52 6.36
CA SER A 233 -7.67 -2.97 5.44
C SER A 233 -7.54 -4.50 5.46
N ALA A 234 -7.58 -5.12 6.64
CA ALA A 234 -7.59 -6.57 6.78
C ALA A 234 -8.78 -7.20 6.05
N ALA A 235 -10.00 -6.67 6.28
CA ALA A 235 -11.21 -7.15 5.62
C ALA A 235 -11.13 -7.00 4.09
N ALA A 236 -10.67 -5.85 3.59
CA ALA A 236 -10.50 -5.63 2.16
C ALA A 236 -9.53 -6.63 1.51
N LEU A 237 -8.39 -6.89 2.16
CA LEU A 237 -7.40 -7.86 1.68
C LEU A 237 -7.94 -9.30 1.73
N LEU A 238 -8.72 -9.66 2.75
CA LEU A 238 -9.39 -10.97 2.84
C LEU A 238 -10.38 -11.16 1.69
N VAL A 239 -11.27 -10.20 1.46
CA VAL A 239 -12.27 -10.27 0.37
C VAL A 239 -11.57 -10.40 -0.97
N THR A 240 -10.58 -9.54 -1.24
CA THR A 240 -9.76 -9.58 -2.47
C THR A 240 -9.05 -10.93 -2.63
N GLY A 241 -8.48 -11.46 -1.55
CA GLY A 241 -7.83 -12.77 -1.55
C GLY A 241 -8.80 -13.90 -1.86
N LEU A 242 -9.96 -13.94 -1.19
CA LEU A 242 -10.98 -14.97 -1.40
C LEU A 242 -11.54 -14.95 -2.83
N ASP A 243 -11.69 -13.77 -3.41
CA ASP A 243 -12.15 -13.60 -4.78
C ASP A 243 -11.14 -14.16 -5.80
N LEU A 244 -9.84 -13.90 -5.63
CA LEU A 244 -8.78 -14.49 -6.46
C LEU A 244 -8.76 -16.02 -6.43
N ARG A 245 -9.23 -16.66 -5.35
CA ARG A 245 -9.33 -18.12 -5.25
C ARG A 245 -10.43 -18.68 -6.16
N ARG A 246 -11.50 -17.94 -6.41
CA ARG A 246 -12.67 -18.39 -7.20
C ARG A 246 -12.38 -18.51 -8.70
N ARG A 247 -11.32 -17.86 -9.19
CA ARG A 247 -10.88 -17.90 -10.59
C ARG A 247 -10.18 -19.18 -11.05
N ARG A 248 -10.22 -20.25 -10.27
CA ARG A 248 -9.65 -21.53 -10.70
C ARG A 248 -10.58 -22.18 -11.73
N PRO A 249 -10.11 -22.45 -12.97
CA PRO A 249 -10.76 -23.43 -13.83
C PRO A 249 -10.68 -24.84 -13.22
#